data_AF-A0A941UP26-F1
#
_entry.id   AF-A0A941UP26-F1
#
_cell.length_a   1.000
_cell.length_b   1.000
_cell.length_c   1.000
_cell.angle_alpha   90.00
_cell.angle_beta   90.00
_cell.angle_gamma   90.00
#
_symmetry.space_group_name_H-M   'P 1'
#
loop_
_entity.id
_entity.type
_entity.pdbx_description
1 polymer ?
#
loop_
_entity_poly.entity_id
_entity_poly.type
_entity_poly.pdbx_seq_one_letter_code
_entity_poly.pdbx_strand_id
1 'polypeptide(L)' 'MGHYHGRHGFETFSKMTPVFVQSKLNGMGLFMPPYGQAVRRMLELMKRF' A
#
# COMPACT_ATOMS: atom_id res chain seq x y z
N MET A 1 6.81 -6.11 -29.29
CA MET A 1 7.19 -7.53 -29.31
C MET A 1 8.06 -7.79 -28.09
N GLY A 2 7.78 -8.87 -27.34
CA GLY A 2 8.42 -9.15 -26.05
C GLY A 2 9.73 -9.94 -26.17
N HIS A 3 10.58 -9.79 -25.16
CA HIS A 3 11.79 -10.60 -25.00
C HIS A 3 11.44 -11.86 -24.21
N TYR A 4 11.90 -13.03 -24.64
CA TYR A 4 11.53 -14.32 -24.03
C TYR A 4 12.70 -15.04 -23.37
N HIS A 5 13.91 -14.46 -23.40
CA HIS A 5 15.09 -15.09 -22.84
C HIS A 5 15.31 -14.73 -21.37
N GLY A 6 15.69 -15.74 -20.59
CA GLY A 6 15.99 -15.61 -19.17
C GLY A 6 14.83 -15.04 -18.36
N ARG A 7 15.10 -13.98 -17.60
CA ARG A 7 14.13 -13.31 -16.72
C ARG A 7 12.88 -12.82 -17.47
N HIS A 8 13.04 -12.30 -18.68
CA HIS A 8 11.90 -11.77 -19.44
C HIS A 8 10.96 -12.88 -19.93
N GLY A 9 11.49 -14.07 -20.24
CA GLY A 9 10.66 -15.25 -20.50
C GLY A 9 9.85 -15.65 -19.27
N PHE A 10 10.51 -15.72 -18.11
CA PHE A 10 9.83 -16.04 -16.85
C PHE A 10 8.73 -15.03 -16.51
N GLU A 11 8.99 -13.73 -16.59
CA GLU A 11 7.98 -12.68 -16.35
C GLU A 11 6.84 -12.70 -17.38
N THR A 12 7.11 -13.09 -18.63
CA THR A 12 6.08 -13.18 -19.68
C THR A 12 5.16 -14.39 -19.48
N PHE A 13 5.68 -15.51 -18.99
CA PHE A 13 4.92 -16.75 -18.80
C PHE A 13 4.48 -17.01 -17.36
N SER A 14 4.74 -16.09 -16.44
CA SER A 14 4.25 -16.13 -15.06
C SER A 14 3.31 -14.96 -14.78
N LYS A 15 2.50 -15.11 -13.73
CA LYS A 15 1.68 -14.03 -13.19
C LYS A 15 2.31 -13.54 -11.90
N MET A 16 2.73 -12.29 -11.86
CA MET A 16 3.17 -11.66 -10.62
C MET A 16 1.94 -11.46 -9.71
N THR A 17 1.82 -12.29 -8.68
CA THR A 17 0.71 -12.20 -7.72
C THR A 17 1.09 -11.24 -6.59
N PRO A 18 0.43 -10.07 -6.50
CA PRO A 18 0.67 -9.18 -5.36
C PRO A 18 0.10 -9.81 -4.09
N VAL A 19 0.91 -9.87 -3.03
CA VAL A 19 0.49 -10.31 -1.70
C VAL A 19 0.72 -9.16 -0.73
N PHE A 20 -0.36 -8.69 -0.10
CA PHE A 20 -0.30 -7.68 0.95
C PHE A 20 -0.47 -8.33 2.32
N VAL A 21 0.50 -8.14 3.21
CA VAL A 21 0.46 -8.64 4.59
C VAL A 21 0.35 -7.47 5.54
N GLN A 22 -0.77 -7.38 6.25
CA GLN A 22 -1.02 -6.33 7.24
C GLN A 22 -0.52 -6.76 8.62
N SER A 23 0.32 -5.92 9.24
CA SER A 23 0.79 -6.13 10.63
C SER A 23 -0.37 -6.08 11.62
N LYS A 24 -0.25 -6.78 12.76
CA LYS A 24 -1.20 -6.65 13.89
C LYS A 24 -1.21 -5.23 14.46
N LEU A 25 -0.03 -4.61 14.52
CA LEU A 25 0.12 -3.18 14.82
C LEU A 25 0.13 -2.44 13.48
N ASN A 26 -1.03 -1.97 13.05
CA ASN A 26 -1.19 -1.22 11.81
C ASN A 26 -1.98 0.07 12.05
N GLY A 27 -1.76 1.06 11.19
CA GLY A 27 -2.44 2.36 11.25
C GLY A 27 -3.82 2.37 10.59
N MET A 28 -4.38 1.23 10.17
CA MET A 28 -5.64 1.22 9.39
C MET A 28 -6.81 1.77 10.20
N GLY A 29 -6.79 1.62 11.53
CA GLY A 29 -7.76 2.22 12.43
C GLY A 29 -7.77 3.76 12.44
N LEU A 30 -6.68 4.42 12.01
CA LEU A 30 -6.66 5.89 11.85
C LEU A 30 -7.48 6.36 10.65
N PHE A 31 -7.71 5.47 9.67
CA PHE A 31 -8.47 5.77 8.45
C PHE A 31 -9.94 5.34 8.55
N MET A 32 -10.32 4.62 9.61
CA MET A 32 -11.69 4.17 9.85
C MET A 32 -12.47 5.16 10.72
N PRO A 33 -13.78 5.35 10.47
CA PRO A 33 -14.62 6.18 11.33
C PRO A 33 -14.85 5.53 12.71
N PRO A 34 -15.20 6.31 13.75
CA PRO A 34 -15.38 7.77 13.73
C PRO A 34 -14.05 8.54 13.79
N TYR A 35 -13.89 9.53 12.90
CA TYR A 35 -12.70 10.38 12.83
C TYR A 35 -12.59 11.28 14.07
N GLY A 36 -11.92 10.77 15.11
CA GLY A 36 -11.75 11.44 16.38
C GLY A 36 -10.71 12.56 16.36
N GLN A 37 -10.38 13.08 17.56
CA GLN A 37 -9.40 14.15 17.72
C GLN A 37 -8.01 13.80 17.14
N ALA A 38 -7.62 12.52 17.15
CA ALA A 38 -6.35 12.07 16.59
C ALA A 38 -6.23 12.36 15.08
N VAL A 39 -7.30 12.07 14.32
CA VAL A 39 -7.34 12.31 12.87
C VAL A 39 -7.38 13.81 12.57
N ARG A 40 -8.13 14.59 13.37
CA ARG A 40 -8.16 16.06 13.25
C ARG A 40 -6.78 16.68 13.48
N ARG A 41 -6.07 16.26 14.54
CA ARG A 41 -4.70 16.71 14.83
C ARG A 41 -3.73 16.32 13.72
N MET A 42 -3.85 15.12 13.16
CA MET A 42 -3.03 14.69 12.02
C MET A 42 -3.29 15.57 10.79
N LEU A 43 -4.54 15.86 10.47
CA LEU A 43 -4.90 16.73 9.35
C LEU A 43 -4.44 18.18 9.56
N GLU A 44 -4.54 18.71 10.78
CA GLU A 44 -4.00 20.04 11.12
C GLU A 44 -2.48 20.10 10.96
N LEU A 45 -1.78 19.03 11.37
CA LEU A 45 -0.33 18.92 11.16
C LEU A 45 0.01 18.91 9.66
N MET A 46 -0.73 18.15 8.85
CA MET A 46 -0.51 18.06 7.40
C MET A 46 -0.82 19.38 6.67
N LYS A 47 -1.80 20.16 7.14
CA LYS A 47 -2.15 21.47 6.57
C LYS A 47 -1.19 22.60 6.94
N ARG A 48 -0.31 22.38 7.92
CA ARG A 48 0.61 23.40 8.43
C ARG A 48 1.88 23.55 7.58
N PHE A 49 2.14 22.58 6.71
CA PHE A 49 3.20 22.61 5.69
C PHE A 49 2.56 22.75 4.30
#